data_AF-A0A8S4QZA2-F1
#
_entry.id   AF-A0A8S4QZA2-F1
#
_cell.length_a   1.000
_cell.length_b   1.000
_cell.length_c   1.000
_cell.angle_alpha   90.00
_cell.angle_beta   90.00
_cell.angle_gamma   90.00
#
_symmetry.space_group_name_H-M   'P 1'
#
loop_
_entity.id
_entity.type
_entity.pdbx_description
1 polymer ?
#
loop_
_entity_poly.entity_id
_entity_poly.type
_entity_poly.pdbx_seq_one_letter_code
_entity_poly.pdbx_strand_id
1 'polypeptide(L)'
;MDRAQSRVFLEDIMIPYDENLVRAETEKKRKFLDLAHEVTAMWHVESAESIPIVISANGLIPVNLVHHLRRLGFRGNSLAAKML
;
A
#
# COMPACT_ATOMS: atom_id res chain seq x y z
N MET A 1 -4.29 -11.88 5.64
CA MET A 1 -5.77 -11.95 5.60
C MET A 1 -6.29 -11.69 6.99
N ASP A 2 -7.02 -10.59 7.16
CA ASP A 2 -7.80 -10.37 8.37
C ASP A 2 -9.04 -11.27 8.29
N ARG A 3 -9.03 -12.34 9.10
CA ARG A 3 -10.13 -13.31 9.14
C ARG A 3 -11.35 -12.77 9.88
N ALA A 4 -11.16 -11.80 10.79
CA ALA A 4 -12.25 -11.22 11.55
C ALA A 4 -13.07 -10.27 10.67
N GLN A 5 -12.42 -9.52 9.78
CA GLN A 5 -13.08 -8.62 8.83
C GLN A 5 -13.33 -9.25 7.46
N SER A 6 -12.89 -10.49 7.21
CA SER A 6 -12.91 -11.10 5.87
C SER A 6 -12.27 -10.19 4.81
N ARG A 7 -11.08 -9.64 5.13
CA ARG A 7 -10.35 -8.68 4.29
C ARG A 7 -8.95 -9.15 3.94
N VAL A 8 -8.55 -8.85 2.71
CA VAL A 8 -7.22 -9.18 2.18
C VAL A 8 -6.51 -7.90 1.77
N PHE A 9 -5.24 -7.79 2.14
CA PHE A 9 -4.34 -6.76 1.66
C PHE A 9 -3.33 -7.39 0.71
N LEU A 10 -3.24 -6.85 -0.50
CA LEU A 10 -2.20 -7.16 -1.48
C LEU A 10 -1.09 -6.13 -1.30
N GLU A 11 -0.06 -6.53 -0.57
CA GLU A 11 1.07 -5.67 -0.24
C GLU A 11 2.19 -5.85 -1.26
N ASP A 12 2.72 -4.73 -1.73
CA ASP A 12 3.89 -4.70 -2.60
C ASP A 12 4.81 -3.56 -2.18
N ILE A 13 6.12 -3.82 -2.21
CA ILE A 13 7.15 -2.87 -1.82
C ILE A 13 7.94 -2.46 -3.06
N MET A 14 8.18 -1.16 -3.21
CA MET A 14 8.91 -0.63 -4.36
C MET A 14 9.82 0.55 -4.00
N ILE A 15 10.98 0.58 -4.66
CA ILE A 15 12.00 1.62 -4.48
C ILE A 15 12.26 2.33 -5.81
N PRO A 16 11.51 3.39 -6.15
CA PRO A 16 11.75 4.19 -7.36
C PRO A 16 12.76 5.31 -7.09
N TYR A 17 13.25 5.96 -8.16
CA TYR A 17 13.84 7.30 -8.04
C TYR A 17 12.79 8.34 -7.59
N ASP A 18 13.22 9.40 -6.91
CA ASP A 18 12.35 10.43 -6.31
C ASP A 18 11.33 10.98 -7.32
N GLU A 19 11.79 11.33 -8.52
CA GLU A 19 10.97 11.84 -9.63
C GLU A 19 9.86 10.88 -10.10
N ASN A 20 10.04 9.58 -9.87
CA ASN A 20 9.14 8.53 -10.31
C ASN A 20 8.19 8.06 -9.20
N LEU A 21 8.32 8.58 -7.97
CA LEU A 21 7.62 8.08 -6.79
C LEU A 21 6.08 8.05 -6.96
N VAL A 22 5.49 9.16 -7.41
CA VAL A 22 4.03 9.29 -7.62
C VAL A 22 3.56 8.41 -8.78
N ARG A 23 4.31 8.39 -9.89
CA ARG A 23 3.98 7.56 -11.06
C ARG A 23 3.99 6.08 -10.67
N ALA A 24 5.02 5.67 -9.95
CA ALA A 24 5.21 4.30 -9.54
C ALA A 24 4.08 3.85 -8.58
N GLU A 25 3.70 4.67 -7.59
CA GLU A 25 2.56 4.38 -6.71
C GLU A 25 1.26 4.16 -7.51
N THR A 26 0.98 5.06 -8.47
CA THR A 26 -0.24 5.03 -9.29
C THR A 26 -0.27 3.80 -10.20
N GLU A 27 0.84 3.51 -10.88
CA GLU A 27 0.97 2.32 -11.72
C GLU A 27 0.79 1.03 -10.93
N LYS A 28 1.30 0.97 -9.69
CA LYS A 28 1.14 -0.21 -8.83
C LYS A 28 -0.34 -0.39 -8.45
N LYS A 29 -1.02 0.66 -7.96
CA LYS A 29 -2.46 0.57 -7.65
C LYS A 29 -3.27 0.07 -8.85
N ARG A 30 -2.97 0.58 -10.06
CA ARG A 30 -3.65 0.15 -11.29
C ARG A 30 -3.38 -1.33 -11.61
N LYS A 31 -2.12 -1.78 -11.58
CA LYS A 31 -1.73 -3.15 -11.93
C LYS A 31 -2.38 -4.21 -11.02
N PHE A 32 -2.62 -3.88 -9.76
CA PHE A 32 -3.17 -4.81 -8.77
C PHE A 32 -4.70 -4.73 -8.65
N LEU A 33 -5.37 -3.81 -9.35
CA LEU A 33 -6.82 -3.67 -9.28
C LEU A 33 -7.54 -4.92 -9.76
N ASP A 34 -7.14 -5.45 -10.92
CA ASP A 34 -7.74 -6.67 -11.48
C ASP A 34 -7.48 -7.87 -10.57
N LEU A 35 -6.25 -8.00 -10.06
CA LEU A 35 -5.91 -9.05 -9.09
C LEU A 35 -6.73 -8.93 -7.79
N ALA A 36 -7.02 -7.72 -7.33
CA ALA A 36 -7.86 -7.52 -6.14
C ALA A 36 -9.30 -8.01 -6.40
N HIS A 37 -9.86 -7.74 -7.58
CA HIS A 37 -11.18 -8.28 -7.94
C HIS A 37 -11.16 -9.81 -8.02
N GLU A 38 -10.15 -10.39 -8.66
CA GLU A 38 -9.99 -11.85 -8.78
C GLU A 38 -9.85 -12.51 -7.40
N VAL A 39 -9.02 -11.97 -6.52
CA VAL A 39 -8.83 -12.48 -5.15
C VAL A 39 -10.12 -12.38 -4.34
N THR A 40 -10.86 -11.28 -4.48
CA THR A 40 -12.15 -11.08 -3.81
C THR A 40 -13.12 -12.20 -4.18
N ALA A 41 -13.27 -12.47 -5.48
CA ALA A 41 -14.15 -13.52 -5.98
C ALA A 41 -13.65 -14.93 -5.61
N MET A 42 -12.37 -15.21 -5.81
CA MET A 42 -11.78 -16.54 -5.60
C MET A 42 -11.81 -16.96 -4.13
N TRP A 43 -11.52 -16.05 -3.21
CA TRP A 43 -11.43 -16.36 -1.78
C TRP A 43 -12.73 -16.07 -1.02
N HIS A 44 -13.78 -15.60 -1.70
CA HIS A 44 -15.07 -15.26 -1.10
C HIS A 44 -14.93 -14.32 0.10
N VAL A 45 -14.07 -13.31 -0.04
CA VAL A 45 -13.80 -12.29 0.99
C VAL A 45 -14.63 -11.03 0.72
N GLU A 46 -14.86 -10.21 1.73
CA GLU A 46 -15.64 -8.97 1.57
C GLU A 46 -14.89 -7.93 0.73
N SER A 47 -13.57 -7.87 0.87
CA SER A 47 -12.73 -7.04 0.01
C SER A 47 -11.28 -7.52 -0.03
N ALA A 48 -10.66 -7.35 -1.21
CA ALA A 48 -9.22 -7.31 -1.36
C ALA A 48 -8.80 -5.93 -1.83
N GLU A 49 -7.66 -5.44 -1.34
CA GLU A 49 -7.15 -4.13 -1.70
C GLU A 49 -5.63 -4.13 -1.88
N SER A 50 -5.16 -3.43 -2.90
CA SER A 50 -3.73 -3.15 -3.07
C SER A 50 -3.26 -1.99 -2.19
N ILE A 51 -2.25 -2.25 -1.37
CA ILE A 51 -1.57 -1.24 -0.55
C ILE A 51 -0.09 -1.22 -0.93
N PRO A 52 0.33 -0.37 -1.88
CA PRO A 52 1.74 -0.25 -2.22
C PRO A 52 2.49 0.54 -1.14
N ILE A 53 3.63 0.00 -0.73
CA ILE A 53 4.63 0.65 0.11
C ILE A 53 5.73 1.17 -0.81
N VAL A 54 5.69 2.47 -1.08
CA VAL A 54 6.66 3.13 -1.97
C VAL A 54 7.57 4.02 -1.13
N ILE A 55 8.88 3.80 -1.24
CA ILE A 55 9.91 4.62 -0.59
C ILE A 55 10.99 4.87 -1.63
N SER A 56 11.37 6.11 -1.89
CA SER A 56 12.37 6.35 -2.93
C SER A 56 13.76 5.83 -2.55
N ALA A 57 14.64 5.70 -3.55
CA ALA A 57 16.03 5.31 -3.33
C ALA A 57 16.78 6.24 -2.35
N ASN A 58 16.39 7.52 -2.28
CA ASN A 58 16.97 8.50 -1.36
C ASN A 58 16.21 8.61 -0.03
N GLY A 59 15.22 7.76 0.20
CA GLY A 59 14.43 7.76 1.44
C GLY A 59 13.30 8.79 1.47
N LEU A 60 12.89 9.34 0.32
CA LEU A 60 11.68 10.15 0.23
C LEU A 60 10.46 9.27 0.48
N ILE A 61 9.63 9.69 1.42
CA ILE A 61 8.42 8.96 1.83
C ILE A 61 7.18 9.72 1.31
N PRO A 62 6.30 9.05 0.55
CA PRO A 62 5.02 9.64 0.17
C PRO A 62 4.15 9.86 1.41
N VAL A 63 3.43 10.98 1.46
CA VAL A 63 2.44 11.25 2.51
C VAL A 63 1.38 10.14 2.59
N ASN A 64 1.03 9.55 1.44
CA ASN A 64 0.09 8.43 1.36
C ASN A 64 0.57 7.17 2.11
N LEU A 65 1.88 6.99 2.30
CA LEU A 65 2.41 5.84 3.05
C LEU A 65 1.88 5.83 4.48
N VAL A 66 1.78 7.00 5.12
CA VAL A 66 1.22 7.12 6.48
C VAL A 66 -0.24 6.67 6.51
N HIS A 67 -1.02 7.02 5.48
CA HIS A 67 -2.41 6.60 5.37
C HIS A 67 -2.51 5.07 5.16
N HIS A 68 -1.70 4.51 4.27
CA HIS A 68 -1.62 3.07 4.01
C HIS A 68 -1.28 2.27 5.29
N LEU A 69 -0.28 2.72 6.03
CA LEU A 69 0.14 2.05 7.26
C LEU A 69 -0.93 2.09 8.36
N ARG A 70 -1.66 3.21 8.49
CA ARG A 70 -2.81 3.28 9.40
C ARG A 70 -3.90 2.28 9.03
N ARG A 71 -4.15 2.06 7.73
CA ARG A 71 -5.14 1.08 7.25
C ARG A 71 -4.74 -0.36 7.52
N LEU A 72 -3.43 -0.64 7.49
CA LEU A 72 -2.86 -1.93 7.90
C LEU A 72 -2.84 -2.11 9.44
N GLY A 73 -3.32 -1.13 10.20
CA GLY A 73 -3.38 -1.19 11.66
C GLY A 73 -2.09 -0.76 12.37
N PHE A 74 -1.08 -0.28 11.64
CA PHE A 74 0.11 0.29 12.27
C PHE A 74 -0.23 1.64 12.90
N ARG A 75 -0.23 1.66 14.24
CA ARG A 75 -0.41 2.86 15.07
C ARG A 75 0.95 3.26 15.64
N GLY A 76 1.73 4.01 14.88
CA GLY A 76 3.06 4.47 15.29
C GLY A 76 3.31 5.93 14.96
N ASN A 77 3.88 6.67 15.91
CA ASN A 77 4.40 8.04 15.74
C ASN A 77 5.75 8.10 14.98
N SER A 78 6.22 6.99 14.40
CA SER A 78 7.60 6.84 13.91
C SER A 78 7.88 7.42 12.52
N LEU A 79 6.86 7.77 11.72
CA LEU A 79 7.05 8.33 10.38
C LEU A 79 7.07 9.86 10.35
N ALA A 80 6.56 10.51 11.38
CA ALA A 80 6.57 11.97 11.48
C ALA A 80 7.96 12.55 11.81
N ALA A 81 8.88 11.73 12.35
CA ALA A 81 10.16 12.19 12.87
C ALA A 81 11.26 12.46 11.82
N LYS A 82 10.97 12.28 10.51
CA LYS A 82 11.92 12.58 9.42
C LYS A 82 11.36 13.50 8.33
N MET A 83 10.18 14.11 8.54
CA MET A 83 9.57 15.07 7.61
C MET A 83 9.82 16.54 8.01
N LEU A 84 10.94 16.81 8.67
CA LEU A 84 11.54 18.14 8.89
C LEU A 84 13.03 18.05 8.52
#